data_AF-A0A1G6T4Q2-F1
#
_entry.id   AF-A0A1G6T4Q2-F1
#
_cell.length_a   1.000
_cell.length_b   1.000
_cell.length_c   1.000
_cell.angle_alpha   90.00
_cell.angle_beta   90.00
_cell.angle_gamma   90.00
#
_symmetry.space_group_name_H-M   'P 1'
#
loop_
_entity.id
_entity.type
_entity.pdbx_description
1 polymer ?
#
loop_
_entity_poly.entity_id
_entity_poly.type
_entity_poly.pdbx_seq_one_letter_code
_entity_poly.pdbx_strand_id
1 'polypeptide(L)'
;MNEPISAQSGAPCGEWPESESAAPLAQPPEFTPPVPFDAAAPAAGEAGELATDRILARIGQLTRSLRDSMRELGLDKHVERAAEAVPDARDRLRYVANMTEQAAERVLTSIDIAKPLQETLERDAKELANRWSTWYDAPIGREEVRQLMGDTRTFLDGVPQVTAATNQQLLEIMLAQDFQDLTGQVIKKIMDVVYLIEQQLLTVLVENIAPERREQFAATAAALAETQSSTGSPESLLNGPQINPEGKTDVVQDQAQVDDLLASLGF
;
A
#
# COMPACT_ATOMS: atom_id res chain seq x y z
N MET A 1 -31.42 -16.19 28.47
CA MET A 1 -31.58 -14.92 27.73
C MET A 1 -30.45 -14.90 26.70
N ASN A 2 -30.69 -15.58 25.58
CA ASN A 2 -29.76 -15.74 24.46
C ASN A 2 -30.67 -16.08 23.27
N GLU A 3 -30.80 -15.19 22.29
CA GLU A 3 -31.42 -15.53 21.01
C GLU A 3 -30.35 -15.85 19.96
N PRO A 4 -30.56 -16.85 19.10
CA PRO A 4 -29.62 -17.24 18.05
C PRO A 4 -29.87 -16.48 16.74
N ILE A 5 -28.81 -16.04 16.09
CA ILE A 5 -28.88 -15.49 14.73
C ILE A 5 -28.98 -16.66 13.73
N SER A 6 -30.11 -16.70 13.03
CA SER A 6 -30.41 -17.66 11.97
C SER A 6 -29.65 -17.32 10.69
N ALA A 7 -29.11 -18.36 10.05
CA ALA A 7 -28.57 -18.32 8.69
C ALA A 7 -29.69 -18.24 7.64
N GLN A 8 -29.53 -17.37 6.64
CA GLN A 8 -30.21 -17.44 5.34
C GLN A 8 -29.21 -17.05 4.25
N SER A 9 -28.89 -18.00 3.35
CA SER A 9 -29.26 -17.98 1.92
C SER A 9 -28.47 -16.93 1.13
N GLY A 10 -27.48 -17.28 0.29
CA GLY A 10 -27.66 -18.10 -0.89
C GLY A 10 -28.15 -17.24 -2.06
N ALA A 11 -27.23 -16.61 -2.81
CA ALA A 11 -27.54 -15.89 -4.05
C ALA A 11 -26.62 -16.41 -5.18
N PRO A 12 -27.17 -17.04 -6.24
CA PRO A 12 -26.40 -17.54 -7.37
C PRO A 12 -26.15 -16.45 -8.42
N CYS A 13 -25.12 -16.69 -9.24
CA CYS A 13 -24.78 -15.93 -10.44
C CYS A 13 -26.01 -15.70 -11.32
N GLY A 14 -26.26 -14.44 -11.68
CA GLY A 14 -27.33 -14.07 -12.60
C GLY A 14 -27.05 -14.53 -14.03
N GLU A 15 -27.91 -15.41 -14.53
CA GLU A 15 -28.10 -15.77 -15.93
C GLU A 15 -28.56 -14.57 -16.78
N TRP A 16 -28.11 -14.55 -18.03
CA TRP A 16 -28.59 -13.63 -19.07
C TRP A 16 -29.92 -14.14 -19.63
N PRO A 17 -31.01 -13.34 -19.63
CA PRO A 17 -32.25 -13.77 -20.26
C PRO A 17 -32.18 -13.65 -21.79
N GLU A 18 -32.69 -14.70 -22.42
CA GLU A 18 -32.84 -14.89 -23.87
C GLU A 18 -33.83 -13.92 -24.53
N SER A 19 -33.70 -13.87 -25.86
CA SER A 19 -34.35 -13.04 -26.86
C SER A 19 -35.88 -13.03 -26.86
N GLU A 20 -36.47 -11.85 -27.01
CA GLU A 20 -37.86 -11.68 -27.46
C GLU A 20 -37.96 -10.68 -28.64
N SER A 21 -38.33 -11.24 -29.80
CA SER A 21 -39.13 -10.73 -30.92
C SER A 21 -38.97 -9.28 -31.41
N ALA A 22 -38.55 -9.19 -32.67
CA ALA A 22 -38.33 -7.98 -33.47
C ALA A 22 -39.58 -7.13 -33.78
N ALA A 23 -39.43 -5.81 -33.67
CA ALA A 23 -40.28 -4.81 -34.32
C ALA A 23 -39.67 -4.41 -35.68
N PRO A 24 -40.47 -4.07 -36.71
CA PRO A 24 -39.99 -3.92 -38.08
C PRO A 24 -39.11 -2.69 -38.28
N LEU A 25 -38.00 -2.90 -38.99
CA LEU A 25 -37.05 -1.87 -39.43
C LEU A 25 -37.74 -0.87 -40.35
N ALA A 26 -37.67 0.42 -40.00
CA ALA A 26 -38.04 1.51 -40.90
C ALA A 26 -37.14 1.49 -42.15
N GLN A 27 -37.75 1.59 -43.32
CA GLN A 27 -37.03 1.62 -44.60
C GLN A 27 -36.14 2.88 -44.69
N PRO A 28 -34.89 2.76 -45.17
CA PRO A 28 -34.04 3.92 -45.41
C PRO A 28 -34.58 4.75 -46.60
N PRO A 29 -34.42 6.08 -46.58
CA PRO A 29 -34.90 6.95 -47.66
C PRO A 29 -34.16 6.70 -48.98
N GLU A 30 -34.89 6.78 -50.09
CA GLU A 30 -34.36 6.68 -51.46
C GLU A 30 -33.34 7.78 -51.77
N PHE A 31 -32.24 7.38 -52.41
CA PHE A 31 -31.13 8.25 -52.80
C PHE A 31 -31.47 8.97 -54.11
N THR A 32 -31.59 10.30 -54.09
CA THR A 32 -31.63 11.13 -55.31
C THR A 32 -30.20 11.55 -55.67
N PRO A 33 -29.73 11.38 -56.92
CA PRO A 33 -28.39 11.78 -57.30
C PRO A 33 -28.30 13.32 -57.41
N PRO A 34 -27.20 13.95 -56.95
CA PRO A 34 -27.05 15.39 -57.04
C PRO A 34 -26.72 15.84 -58.48
N VAL A 35 -27.30 16.99 -58.83
CA VAL A 35 -27.05 17.77 -60.06
C VAL A 35 -25.61 18.30 -60.04
N PRO A 36 -24.85 18.28 -61.15
CA PRO A 36 -23.48 18.77 -61.14
C PRO A 36 -23.49 20.30 -61.10
N PHE A 37 -22.84 20.87 -60.08
CA PHE A 37 -22.44 22.27 -60.12
C PHE A 37 -20.96 22.41 -59.86
N ASP A 38 -20.41 23.36 -60.60
CA ASP A 38 -19.03 23.59 -60.98
C ASP A 38 -18.10 23.93 -59.81
N ALA A 39 -16.80 23.79 -60.09
CA ALA A 39 -15.67 23.92 -59.19
C ALA A 39 -15.57 25.26 -58.43
N ALA A 40 -15.30 25.19 -57.12
CA ALA A 40 -14.19 25.89 -56.44
C ALA A 40 -14.33 25.79 -54.89
N ALA A 41 -13.52 24.92 -54.27
CA ALA A 41 -13.10 25.10 -52.87
C ALA A 41 -11.71 24.49 -52.68
N PRO A 42 -10.72 25.30 -52.30
CA PRO A 42 -9.95 24.96 -51.11
C PRO A 42 -9.72 26.22 -50.25
N ALA A 43 -10.19 26.21 -49.00
CA ALA A 43 -9.83 27.26 -48.03
C ALA A 43 -10.06 26.88 -46.56
N ALA A 44 -10.89 25.86 -46.25
CA ALA A 44 -11.27 25.56 -44.86
C ALA A 44 -10.33 24.58 -44.13
N GLY A 45 -9.66 23.66 -44.84
CA GLY A 45 -8.66 22.75 -44.25
C GLY A 45 -7.32 23.43 -43.95
N GLU A 46 -6.82 24.22 -44.90
CA GLU A 46 -5.57 24.98 -44.73
C GLU A 46 -5.69 26.04 -43.62
N ALA A 47 -6.83 26.71 -43.47
CA ALA A 47 -7.00 27.74 -42.44
C ALA A 47 -6.95 27.17 -41.00
N GLY A 48 -7.42 25.94 -40.78
CA GLY A 48 -7.37 25.23 -39.50
C GLY A 48 -5.98 24.70 -39.15
N GLU A 49 -5.25 24.18 -40.14
CA GLU A 49 -3.84 23.80 -39.99
C GLU A 49 -2.97 25.04 -39.73
N LEU A 50 -3.16 26.13 -40.48
CA LEU A 50 -2.45 27.40 -40.27
C LEU A 50 -2.76 28.07 -38.92
N ALA A 51 -3.94 27.81 -38.34
CA ALA A 51 -4.29 28.28 -36.99
C ALA A 51 -3.59 27.42 -35.91
N THR A 52 -3.57 26.10 -36.10
CA THR A 52 -2.88 25.15 -35.22
C THR A 52 -1.36 25.37 -35.24
N ASP A 53 -0.78 25.60 -36.42
CA ASP A 53 0.64 25.93 -36.61
C ASP A 53 1.00 27.27 -35.97
N ARG A 54 0.13 28.28 -36.06
CA ARG A 54 0.33 29.57 -35.36
C ARG A 54 0.27 29.42 -33.86
N ILE A 55 -0.62 28.58 -33.33
CA ILE A 55 -0.71 28.28 -31.90
C ILE A 55 0.54 27.52 -31.44
N LEU A 56 0.97 26.49 -32.16
CA LEU A 56 2.21 25.75 -31.87
C LEU A 56 3.46 26.65 -31.94
N ALA A 57 3.54 27.54 -32.93
CA ALA A 57 4.63 28.51 -33.05
C ALA A 57 4.64 29.50 -31.88
N ARG A 58 3.46 29.97 -31.44
CA ARG A 58 3.34 30.87 -30.28
C ARG A 58 3.70 30.17 -28.98
N ILE A 59 3.27 28.93 -28.78
CA ILE A 59 3.69 28.09 -27.65
C ILE A 59 5.21 27.92 -27.69
N GLY A 60 5.79 27.56 -28.83
CA GLY A 60 7.24 27.40 -28.98
C GLY A 60 8.03 28.68 -28.70
N GLN A 61 7.49 29.86 -29.06
CA GLN A 61 8.11 31.15 -28.75
C GLN A 61 8.03 31.48 -27.25
N LEU A 62 6.87 31.23 -26.62
CA LEU A 62 6.70 31.43 -25.18
C LEU A 62 7.56 30.46 -24.36
N THR A 63 7.66 29.19 -24.76
CA THR A 63 8.51 28.19 -24.10
C THR A 63 9.99 28.53 -24.23
N ARG A 64 10.44 29.01 -25.40
CA ARG A 64 11.81 29.51 -25.57
C ARG A 64 12.08 30.75 -24.71
N SER A 65 11.17 31.73 -24.72
CA SER A 65 11.33 32.92 -23.89
C SER A 65 11.38 32.58 -22.40
N LEU A 66 10.53 31.65 -21.93
CA LEU A 66 10.57 31.14 -20.56
C LEU A 66 11.89 30.44 -20.25
N ARG A 67 12.37 29.57 -21.15
CA ARG A 67 13.64 28.86 -21.01
C ARG A 67 14.83 29.81 -20.97
N ASP A 68 14.85 30.80 -21.86
CA ASP A 68 15.92 31.79 -21.93
C ASP A 68 15.92 32.67 -20.68
N SER A 69 14.74 33.10 -20.20
CA SER A 69 14.62 33.81 -18.92
C SER A 69 15.03 32.94 -17.73
N MET A 70 14.65 31.67 -17.67
CA MET A 70 15.11 30.74 -16.62
C MET A 70 16.63 30.56 -16.62
N ARG A 71 17.23 30.49 -17.81
CA ARG A 71 18.68 30.35 -17.99
C ARG A 71 19.43 31.63 -17.63
N GLU A 72 18.89 32.78 -17.99
CA GLU A 72 19.43 34.10 -17.66
C GLU A 72 19.35 34.39 -16.15
N LEU A 73 18.34 33.84 -15.48
CA LEU A 73 18.16 33.89 -14.02
C LEU A 73 18.92 32.79 -13.25
N GLY A 74 19.66 31.90 -13.92
CA GLY A 74 20.42 30.81 -13.29
C GLY A 74 19.59 29.68 -12.68
N LEU A 75 18.28 29.64 -12.99
CA LEU A 75 17.30 28.69 -12.46
C LEU A 75 17.31 27.34 -13.17
N ASP A 76 17.90 27.29 -14.36
CA ASP A 76 18.02 26.10 -15.19
C ASP A 76 18.65 24.93 -14.43
N LYS A 77 19.78 25.16 -13.76
CA LYS A 77 20.52 24.12 -13.02
C LYS A 77 19.81 23.61 -11.77
N HIS A 78 19.04 24.46 -11.10
CA HIS A 78 18.29 24.06 -9.89
C HIS A 78 17.06 23.24 -10.26
N VAL A 79 16.31 23.69 -11.28
CA VAL A 79 15.15 22.94 -11.77
C VAL A 79 15.59 21.62 -12.43
N GLU A 80 16.71 21.60 -13.15
CA GLU A 80 17.28 20.39 -13.74
C GLU A 80 17.64 19.34 -12.65
N ARG A 81 18.33 19.75 -11.58
CA ARG A 81 18.66 18.84 -10.46
C ARG A 81 17.42 18.32 -9.73
N ALA A 82 16.43 19.16 -9.47
CA ALA A 82 15.18 18.72 -8.87
C ALA A 82 14.45 17.72 -9.79
N ALA A 83 14.41 18.01 -11.10
CA ALA A 83 13.79 17.12 -12.09
C ALA A 83 14.52 15.78 -12.23
N GLU A 84 15.85 15.75 -12.08
CA GLU A 84 16.66 14.52 -12.06
C GLU A 84 16.41 13.65 -10.81
N ALA A 85 16.05 14.25 -9.67
CA ALA A 85 15.84 13.54 -8.41
C ALA A 85 14.44 12.89 -8.28
N VAL A 86 13.43 13.42 -8.99
CA VAL A 86 12.04 12.90 -8.95
C VAL A 86 11.94 11.44 -9.43
N PRO A 87 12.57 11.02 -10.55
CA PRO A 87 12.58 9.62 -10.96
C PRO A 87 13.14 8.66 -9.89
N ASP A 88 14.25 9.02 -9.22
CA ASP A 88 14.84 8.21 -8.15
C ASP A 88 13.88 8.05 -6.96
N ALA A 89 13.24 9.14 -6.52
CA ALA A 89 12.24 9.10 -5.46
C ALA A 89 11.04 8.21 -5.84
N ARG A 90 10.60 8.24 -7.10
CA ARG A 90 9.52 7.38 -7.60
C ARG A 90 9.91 5.90 -7.58
N ASP A 91 11.12 5.57 -8.02
CA ASP A 91 11.61 4.19 -8.04
C ASP A 91 11.76 3.64 -6.62
N ARG A 92 12.20 4.47 -5.68
CA ARG A 92 12.22 4.16 -4.25
C ARG A 92 10.83 3.91 -3.66
N LEU A 93 9.85 4.77 -3.97
CA LEU A 93 8.47 4.57 -3.52
C LEU A 93 7.88 3.27 -4.09
N ARG A 94 8.19 2.95 -5.35
CA ARG A 94 7.79 1.69 -5.97
C ARG A 94 8.42 0.48 -5.29
N TYR A 95 9.70 0.58 -4.92
CA TYR A 95 10.36 -0.44 -4.12
C TYR A 95 9.65 -0.65 -2.77
N VAL A 96 9.28 0.43 -2.08
CA VAL A 96 8.53 0.35 -0.81
C VAL A 96 7.18 -0.35 -1.01
N ALA A 97 6.43 0.00 -2.05
CA ALA A 97 5.16 -0.64 -2.37
C ALA A 97 5.33 -2.15 -2.60
N ASN A 98 6.29 -2.55 -3.44
CA ASN A 98 6.56 -3.96 -3.73
C ASN A 98 7.00 -4.74 -2.48
N MET A 99 7.82 -4.16 -1.61
CA MET A 99 8.25 -4.83 -0.38
C MET A 99 7.10 -5.00 0.59
N THR A 100 6.21 -4.01 0.68
CA THR A 100 5.01 -4.08 1.53
C THR A 100 4.04 -5.15 1.03
N GLU A 101 3.85 -5.26 -0.28
CA GLU A 101 3.01 -6.28 -0.90
C GLU A 101 3.54 -7.69 -0.62
N GLN A 102 4.84 -7.92 -0.82
CA GLN A 102 5.47 -9.22 -0.56
C GLN A 102 5.39 -9.62 0.92
N ALA A 103 5.60 -8.67 1.84
CA ALA A 103 5.47 -8.92 3.26
C ALA A 103 4.02 -9.33 3.62
N ALA A 104 3.03 -8.59 3.11
CA ALA A 104 1.62 -8.91 3.33
C ALA A 104 1.25 -10.30 2.77
N GLU A 105 1.73 -10.65 1.58
CA GLU A 105 1.51 -11.97 0.98
C GLU A 105 2.11 -13.11 1.80
N ARG A 106 3.35 -12.95 2.30
CA ARG A 106 4.00 -13.94 3.18
C ARG A 106 3.26 -14.12 4.50
N VAL A 107 2.82 -13.02 5.11
CA VAL A 107 2.02 -13.07 6.35
C VAL A 107 0.70 -13.79 6.11
N LEU A 108 -0.03 -13.44 5.05
CA LEU A 108 -1.31 -14.06 4.72
C LEU A 108 -1.16 -15.57 4.46
N THR A 109 -0.15 -15.95 3.68
CA THR A 109 0.17 -17.35 3.39
C THR A 109 0.46 -18.14 4.68
N SER A 110 1.24 -17.55 5.59
CA SER A 110 1.56 -18.19 6.87
C SER A 110 0.31 -18.35 7.75
N ILE A 111 -0.60 -17.38 7.74
CA ILE A 111 -1.90 -17.46 8.44
C ILE A 111 -2.78 -18.55 7.82
N ASP A 112 -2.85 -18.64 6.50
CA ASP A 112 -3.63 -19.64 5.77
C ASP A 112 -3.15 -21.08 6.07
N ILE A 113 -1.88 -21.26 6.40
CA ILE A 113 -1.31 -22.54 6.84
C ILE A 113 -1.54 -22.78 8.33
N ALA A 114 -1.30 -21.77 9.18
CA ALA A 114 -1.36 -21.93 10.64
C ALA A 114 -2.80 -22.13 11.16
N LYS A 115 -3.78 -21.47 10.53
CA LYS A 115 -5.17 -21.48 11.02
C LYS A 115 -5.82 -22.87 10.95
N PRO A 116 -5.75 -23.64 9.84
CA PRO A 116 -6.29 -24.99 9.79
C PRO A 116 -5.62 -25.97 10.77
N LEU A 117 -4.33 -25.78 11.05
CA LEU A 117 -3.59 -26.57 12.05
C LEU A 117 -4.19 -26.37 13.45
N GLN A 118 -4.44 -25.12 13.83
CA GLN A 118 -5.05 -24.78 15.12
C GLN A 118 -6.51 -25.22 15.21
N GLU A 119 -7.29 -25.05 14.15
CA GLU A 119 -8.69 -25.52 14.10
C GLU A 119 -8.78 -27.04 14.25
N THR A 120 -7.87 -27.78 13.61
CA THR A 120 -7.78 -29.25 13.74
C THR A 120 -7.43 -29.65 15.16
N LEU A 121 -6.40 -29.03 15.74
CA LEU A 121 -5.96 -29.30 17.11
C LEU A 121 -7.08 -29.04 18.13
N GLU A 122 -7.79 -27.92 17.99
CA GLU A 122 -8.91 -27.55 18.86
C GLU A 122 -10.09 -28.53 18.73
N ARG A 123 -10.45 -28.89 17.50
CA ARG A 123 -11.54 -29.84 17.23
C ARG A 123 -11.25 -31.19 17.88
N ASP A 124 -10.06 -31.75 17.63
CA ASP A 124 -9.70 -33.08 18.09
C ASP A 124 -9.59 -33.11 19.63
N ALA A 125 -9.08 -32.05 20.24
CA ALA A 125 -9.05 -31.88 21.69
C ALA A 125 -10.46 -31.84 22.30
N LYS A 126 -11.38 -31.06 21.72
CA LYS A 126 -12.78 -30.96 22.18
C LYS A 126 -13.52 -32.29 22.04
N GLU A 127 -13.31 -33.00 20.93
CA GLU A 127 -13.91 -34.31 20.71
C GLU A 127 -13.47 -35.31 21.79
N LEU A 128 -12.17 -35.40 22.05
CA LEU A 128 -11.64 -36.27 23.10
C LEU A 128 -12.15 -35.86 24.48
N ALA A 129 -12.17 -34.57 24.81
CA ALA A 129 -12.69 -34.08 26.08
C ALA A 129 -14.17 -34.45 26.29
N ASN A 130 -15.01 -34.30 25.26
CA ASN A 130 -16.42 -34.70 25.31
C ASN A 130 -16.59 -36.21 25.51
N ARG A 131 -15.78 -37.02 24.82
CA ARG A 131 -15.80 -38.48 24.97
C ARG A 131 -15.38 -38.91 26.38
N TRP A 132 -14.37 -38.27 26.96
CA TRP A 132 -13.97 -38.49 28.35
C TRP A 132 -15.06 -38.07 29.34
N SER A 133 -15.70 -36.91 29.16
CA SER A 133 -16.83 -36.48 30.01
C SER A 133 -17.98 -37.48 29.97
N THR A 134 -18.39 -37.90 28.77
CA THR A 134 -19.46 -38.89 28.57
C THR A 134 -19.15 -40.20 29.29
N TRP A 135 -17.89 -40.66 29.21
CA TRP A 135 -17.46 -41.85 29.90
C TRP A 135 -17.47 -41.70 31.43
N TYR A 136 -17.09 -40.55 31.97
CA TYR A 136 -17.16 -40.29 33.42
C TYR A 136 -18.60 -40.22 33.95
N ASP A 137 -19.52 -39.65 33.17
CA ASP A 137 -20.94 -39.54 33.54
C ASP A 137 -21.67 -40.89 33.48
N ALA A 138 -21.35 -41.71 32.48
CA ALA A 138 -21.91 -43.04 32.30
C ALA A 138 -20.85 -44.01 31.75
N PRO A 139 -20.11 -44.71 32.64
CA PRO A 139 -19.04 -45.61 32.23
C PRO A 139 -19.54 -46.68 31.27
N ILE A 140 -19.00 -46.64 30.06
CA ILE A 140 -19.27 -47.59 28.97
C ILE A 140 -18.32 -48.81 29.06
N GLY A 141 -18.42 -49.75 28.11
CA GLY A 141 -17.70 -51.02 28.16
C GLY A 141 -16.17 -50.88 28.14
N ARG A 142 -15.46 -51.93 28.59
CA ARG A 142 -13.97 -51.94 28.65
C ARG A 142 -13.30 -51.70 27.29
N GLU A 143 -13.96 -52.04 26.18
CA GLU A 143 -13.42 -51.87 24.84
C GLU A 143 -13.44 -50.40 24.39
N GLU A 144 -14.52 -49.67 24.65
CA GLU A 144 -14.66 -48.24 24.29
C GLU A 144 -13.65 -47.37 25.06
N VAL A 145 -13.36 -47.71 26.32
CA VAL A 145 -12.29 -47.06 27.09
C VAL A 145 -10.92 -47.32 26.48
N ARG A 146 -10.65 -48.56 26.05
CA ARG A 146 -9.38 -48.91 25.43
C ARG A 146 -9.16 -48.10 24.16
N GLN A 147 -10.21 -47.97 23.35
CA GLN A 147 -10.18 -47.13 22.15
C GLN A 147 -9.97 -45.66 22.51
N LEU A 148 -10.71 -45.11 23.48
CA LEU A 148 -10.56 -43.72 23.91
C LEU A 148 -9.15 -43.41 24.44
N MET A 149 -8.54 -44.34 25.19
CA MET A 149 -7.14 -44.23 25.62
C MET A 149 -6.17 -44.25 24.43
N GLY A 150 -6.41 -45.12 23.44
CA GLY A 150 -5.61 -45.19 22.22
C GLY A 150 -5.69 -43.92 21.37
N ASP A 151 -6.90 -43.40 21.18
CA ASP A 151 -7.15 -42.15 20.45
C ASP A 151 -6.52 -40.95 21.17
N THR A 152 -6.64 -40.90 22.50
CA THR A 152 -6.02 -39.86 23.34
C THR A 152 -4.50 -39.91 23.22
N ARG A 153 -3.90 -41.10 23.26
CA ARG A 153 -2.45 -41.24 23.10
C ARG A 153 -2.00 -40.78 21.70
N THR A 154 -2.73 -41.17 20.66
CA THR A 154 -2.43 -40.78 19.28
C THR A 154 -2.49 -39.26 19.11
N PHE A 155 -3.52 -38.62 19.68
CA PHE A 155 -3.63 -37.17 19.72
C PHE A 155 -2.43 -36.53 20.42
N LEU A 156 -2.09 -37.00 21.63
CA LEU A 156 -0.95 -36.47 22.41
C LEU A 156 0.38 -36.64 21.68
N ASP A 157 0.59 -37.76 20.99
CA ASP A 157 1.78 -38.01 20.17
C ASP A 157 1.84 -37.05 18.96
N GLY A 158 0.69 -36.59 18.46
CA GLY A 158 0.58 -35.63 17.34
C GLY A 158 0.70 -34.16 17.74
N VAL A 159 0.41 -33.79 18.99
CA VAL A 159 0.45 -32.39 19.46
C VAL A 159 1.78 -31.68 19.14
N PRO A 160 2.97 -32.25 19.43
CA PRO A 160 4.25 -31.59 19.18
C PRO A 160 4.45 -31.23 17.70
N GLN A 161 3.91 -32.03 16.79
CA GLN A 161 4.08 -31.83 15.36
C GLN A 161 3.25 -30.65 14.85
N VAL A 162 2.00 -30.52 15.34
CA VAL A 162 1.11 -29.40 14.99
C VAL A 162 1.58 -28.10 15.61
N THR A 163 2.03 -28.12 16.87
CA THR A 163 2.56 -26.93 17.54
C THR A 163 3.89 -26.47 16.93
N ALA A 164 4.79 -27.39 16.57
CA ALA A 164 6.01 -27.05 15.85
C ALA A 164 5.73 -26.43 14.48
N ALA A 165 4.79 -27.01 13.71
CA ALA A 165 4.39 -26.47 12.42
C ALA A 165 3.77 -25.07 12.55
N THR A 166 2.92 -24.85 13.56
CA THR A 166 2.36 -23.52 13.84
C THR A 166 3.46 -22.53 14.23
N ASN A 167 4.38 -22.92 15.10
CA ASN A 167 5.49 -22.06 15.51
C ASN A 167 6.37 -21.66 14.32
N GLN A 168 6.60 -22.58 13.38
CA GLN A 168 7.31 -22.26 12.14
C GLN A 168 6.59 -21.17 11.33
N GLN A 169 5.25 -21.22 11.23
CA GLN A 169 4.50 -20.14 10.56
C GLN A 169 4.59 -18.80 11.30
N LEU A 170 4.61 -18.82 12.64
CA LEU A 170 4.81 -17.60 13.43
C LEU A 170 6.20 -16.98 13.20
N LEU A 171 7.23 -17.81 13.03
CA LEU A 171 8.58 -17.36 12.67
C LEU A 171 8.63 -16.78 11.25
N GLU A 172 7.93 -17.37 10.28
CA GLU A 172 7.80 -16.81 8.93
C GLU A 172 7.09 -15.44 8.94
N ILE A 173 6.04 -15.28 9.76
CA ILE A 173 5.36 -13.99 9.95
C ILE A 173 6.33 -12.96 10.54
N MET A 174 7.11 -13.35 11.55
CA MET A 174 8.09 -12.46 12.18
C MET A 174 9.19 -12.06 11.18
N LEU A 175 9.70 -13.01 10.39
CA LEU A 175 10.72 -12.73 9.39
C LEU A 175 10.18 -11.80 8.30
N ALA A 176 8.93 -11.99 7.88
CA ALA A 176 8.28 -11.14 6.90
C ALA A 176 8.10 -9.68 7.36
N GLN A 177 8.44 -9.32 8.61
CA GLN A 177 8.45 -7.94 9.11
C GLN A 177 9.75 -7.17 8.78
N ASP A 178 10.79 -7.83 8.28
CA ASP A 178 12.05 -7.21 7.84
C ASP A 178 11.87 -6.11 6.78
N PHE A 179 10.76 -6.13 6.04
CA PHE A 179 10.37 -5.04 5.14
C PHE A 179 10.27 -3.69 5.86
N GLN A 180 9.92 -3.64 7.15
CA GLN A 180 9.71 -2.39 7.87
C GLN A 180 11.02 -1.60 8.04
N ASP A 181 12.15 -2.27 8.32
CA ASP A 181 13.46 -1.61 8.40
C ASP A 181 13.92 -1.12 7.01
N LEU A 182 13.82 -2.00 6.00
CA LEU A 182 14.20 -1.69 4.63
C LEU A 182 13.36 -0.54 4.05
N THR A 183 12.04 -0.53 4.29
CA THR A 183 11.15 0.54 3.84
C THR A 183 11.37 1.83 4.61
N GLY A 184 11.65 1.77 5.92
CA GLY A 184 12.00 2.93 6.74
C GLY A 184 13.25 3.65 6.23
N GLN A 185 14.31 2.90 5.90
CA GLN A 185 15.52 3.47 5.31
C GLN A 185 15.29 4.10 3.93
N VAL A 186 14.41 3.51 3.12
CA VAL A 186 14.08 4.04 1.79
C VAL A 186 13.22 5.30 1.90
N ILE A 187 12.24 5.33 2.80
CA ILE A 187 11.43 6.53 3.10
C ILE A 187 12.32 7.66 3.59
N LYS A 188 13.30 7.39 4.46
CA LYS A 188 14.28 8.39 4.90
C LYS A 188 15.00 9.04 3.73
N LYS A 189 15.50 8.23 2.78
CA LYS A 189 16.15 8.75 1.57
C LYS A 189 15.21 9.56 0.67
N ILE A 190 13.94 9.17 0.58
CA ILE A 190 12.93 9.95 -0.16
C ILE A 190 12.70 11.30 0.52
N MET A 191 12.62 11.34 1.84
CA MET A 191 12.49 12.61 2.58
C MET A 191 13.70 13.52 2.34
N ASP A 192 14.92 12.98 2.32
CA ASP A 192 16.12 13.75 2.00
C ASP A 192 16.05 14.34 0.58
N VAL A 193 15.52 13.58 -0.40
CA VAL A 193 15.30 14.06 -1.77
C VAL A 193 14.24 15.16 -1.82
N VAL A 194 13.12 15.00 -1.10
CA VAL A 194 12.07 16.02 -1.01
C VAL A 194 12.61 17.31 -0.39
N TYR A 195 13.40 17.19 0.68
CA TYR A 195 14.05 18.32 1.33
C TYR A 195 15.02 19.06 0.39
N LEU A 196 15.80 18.33 -0.41
CA LEU A 196 16.68 18.91 -1.42
C LEU A 196 15.87 19.70 -2.47
N ILE A 197 14.76 19.15 -2.95
CA ILE A 197 13.87 19.82 -3.91
C ILE A 197 13.27 21.09 -3.29
N GLU A 198 12.78 21.00 -2.04
CA GLU A 198 12.20 22.13 -1.32
C GLU A 198 13.21 23.27 -1.13
N GLN A 199 14.43 22.96 -0.69
CA GLN A 199 15.50 23.95 -0.57
C GLN A 199 15.82 24.62 -1.90
N GLN A 200 15.92 23.84 -2.98
CA GLN A 200 16.20 24.40 -4.31
C GLN A 200 15.07 25.34 -4.75
N LEU A 201 13.80 24.97 -4.55
CA LEU A 201 12.66 25.83 -4.87
C LEU A 201 12.60 27.10 -4.00
N LEU A 202 12.95 27.01 -2.71
CA LEU A 202 13.05 28.16 -1.82
C LEU A 202 14.18 29.12 -2.26
N THR A 203 15.35 28.60 -2.63
CA THR A 203 16.45 29.41 -3.17
C THR A 203 16.00 30.16 -4.43
N VAL A 204 15.37 29.46 -5.37
CA VAL A 204 14.80 30.08 -6.58
C VAL A 204 13.82 31.18 -6.20
N LEU A 205 12.92 30.95 -5.24
CA LEU A 205 11.92 31.93 -4.84
C LEU A 205 12.54 33.17 -4.16
N VAL A 206 13.50 32.97 -3.25
CA VAL A 206 14.18 34.07 -2.52
C VAL A 206 15.05 34.92 -3.46
N GLU A 207 15.77 34.30 -4.39
CA GLU A 207 16.61 35.00 -5.36
C GLU A 207 15.77 35.87 -6.32
N ASN A 208 14.52 35.51 -6.57
CA ASN A 208 13.64 36.19 -7.53
C ASN A 208 12.58 37.13 -6.93
N ILE A 209 12.58 37.34 -5.61
CA ILE A 209 11.73 38.35 -4.96
C ILE A 209 12.37 39.75 -5.04
N ALA A 210 11.54 40.78 -5.22
CA ALA A 210 11.96 42.18 -5.23
C ALA A 210 12.80 42.54 -3.97
N PRO A 211 13.86 43.34 -4.11
CA PRO A 211 14.83 43.58 -3.04
C PRO A 211 14.19 44.12 -1.75
N GLU A 212 13.08 44.86 -1.83
CA GLU A 212 12.37 45.39 -0.65
C GLU A 212 11.69 44.31 0.20
N ARG A 213 11.43 43.11 -0.36
CA ARG A 213 10.78 42.00 0.34
C ARG A 213 11.71 40.80 0.59
N ARG A 214 12.94 40.84 0.09
CA ARG A 214 13.88 39.72 0.12
C ARG A 214 14.30 39.36 1.55
N GLU A 215 14.55 40.33 2.43
CA GLU A 215 14.88 40.08 3.85
C GLU A 215 13.70 39.47 4.63
N GLN A 216 12.49 39.98 4.45
CA GLN A 216 11.29 39.44 5.11
C GLN A 216 10.99 38.00 4.67
N PHE A 217 11.14 37.72 3.37
CA PHE A 217 10.91 36.36 2.85
C PHE A 217 12.04 35.40 3.23
N ALA A 218 13.30 35.84 3.26
CA ALA A 218 14.43 35.04 3.71
C ALA A 218 14.30 34.66 5.19
N ALA A 219 13.87 35.59 6.04
CA ALA A 219 13.58 35.30 7.45
C ALA A 219 12.42 34.30 7.62
N THR A 220 11.39 34.41 6.77
CA THR A 220 10.25 33.47 6.78
C THR A 220 10.66 32.08 6.28
N ALA A 221 11.47 32.00 5.21
CA ALA A 221 12.01 30.75 4.69
C ALA A 221 12.94 30.06 5.70
N ALA A 222 13.78 30.82 6.41
CA ALA A 222 14.63 30.28 7.48
C ALA A 222 13.80 29.72 8.65
N ALA A 223 12.76 30.42 9.08
CA ALA A 223 11.84 29.94 10.12
C ALA A 223 11.08 28.67 9.70
N LEU A 224 10.68 28.56 8.43
CA LEU A 224 10.05 27.35 7.87
C LEU A 224 11.02 26.16 7.86
N ALA A 225 12.28 26.38 7.49
CA ALA A 225 13.33 25.35 7.50
C ALA A 225 13.66 24.85 8.93
N GLU A 226 13.65 25.73 9.93
CA GLU A 226 13.84 25.35 11.35
C GLU A 226 12.64 24.58 11.93
N THR A 227 11.42 24.94 11.52
CA THR A 227 10.18 24.29 12.02
C THR A 227 9.98 22.89 11.40
N GLN A 228 10.36 22.70 10.13
CA GLN A 228 10.30 21.38 9.49
C GLN A 228 11.41 20.43 9.96
N SER A 229 12.54 20.97 10.43
CA SER A 229 13.58 20.17 11.09
C SER A 229 13.08 19.52 12.38
N SER A 230 12.08 20.10 13.06
CA SER A 230 11.49 19.57 14.29
C SER A 230 10.29 18.63 14.06
N THR A 231 9.58 18.72 12.94
CA THR A 231 8.49 17.78 12.56
C THR A 231 8.96 16.64 11.64
N GLY A 232 10.16 16.74 11.09
CA GLY A 232 10.81 15.73 10.23
C GLY A 232 12.18 15.28 10.73
N SER A 233 12.52 15.52 12.01
CA SER A 233 13.74 14.96 12.59
C SER A 233 13.73 13.42 12.47
N PRO A 234 14.75 12.79 11.88
CA PRO A 234 14.80 11.35 11.63
C PRO A 234 14.72 10.49 12.91
N GLU A 235 14.94 11.06 14.09
CA GLU A 235 14.74 10.41 15.39
C GLU A 235 13.25 10.16 15.72
N SER A 236 12.34 11.00 15.22
CA SER A 236 10.90 10.83 15.44
C SER A 236 10.28 9.73 14.55
N LEU A 237 10.96 9.36 13.45
CA LEU A 237 10.47 8.39 12.46
C LEU A 237 11.15 7.02 12.58
N LEU A 238 12.14 6.91 13.45
CA LEU A 238 12.75 5.63 13.87
C LEU A 238 11.87 4.85 14.86
N ASN A 239 10.83 5.48 15.41
CA ASN A 239 9.87 4.84 16.28
C ASN A 239 8.53 4.72 15.55
N GLY A 240 8.03 3.48 15.40
CA GLY A 240 6.65 3.21 14.97
C GLY A 240 5.63 3.99 15.82
N PRO A 241 4.34 4.04 15.42
CA PRO A 241 3.38 5.07 15.86
C PRO A 241 3.43 5.32 17.37
N GLN A 242 4.16 6.37 17.75
CA GLN A 242 4.24 6.86 19.12
C GLN A 242 2.96 7.67 19.37
N ILE A 243 1.92 6.95 19.80
CA ILE A 243 0.65 7.57 20.20
C ILE A 243 0.88 8.20 21.59
N ASN A 244 1.00 9.54 21.60
CA ASN A 244 0.99 10.47 22.74
C ASN A 244 2.16 10.47 23.75
N PRO A 245 2.85 11.62 23.93
CA PRO A 245 3.90 11.79 24.93
C PRO A 245 3.36 12.39 26.23
N GLU A 246 2.29 11.83 26.79
CA GLU A 246 1.88 12.13 28.17
C GLU A 246 1.98 10.87 29.02
N GLY A 247 3.18 10.66 29.56
CA GLY A 247 3.43 9.78 30.69
C GLY A 247 3.59 8.30 30.35
N LYS A 248 4.82 7.88 30.04
CA LYS A 248 5.53 6.83 30.80
C LYS A 248 6.95 6.62 30.30
N THR A 249 7.80 6.42 31.29
CA THR A 249 9.16 5.88 31.25
C THR A 249 9.22 4.52 30.58
N ASP A 250 10.36 4.30 29.91
CA ASP A 250 10.94 3.03 29.48
C ASP A 250 10.65 2.61 28.04
N VAL A 251 11.46 3.16 27.13
CA VAL A 251 11.67 2.60 25.80
C VAL A 251 13.17 2.37 25.67
N VAL A 252 13.59 1.16 26.02
CA VAL A 252 14.92 0.62 25.77
C VAL A 252 14.72 -0.57 24.84
N GLN A 253 15.01 -0.39 23.55
CA GLN A 253 15.16 -1.48 22.60
C GLN A 253 16.58 -2.03 22.75
N ASP A 254 16.72 -3.16 23.45
CA ASP A 254 17.93 -3.95 23.36
C ASP A 254 17.58 -5.43 23.29
N GLN A 255 18.15 -6.12 22.29
CA GLN A 255 17.90 -7.53 21.94
C GLN A 255 18.08 -8.48 23.14
N ALA A 256 18.85 -8.06 24.14
CA ALA A 256 19.07 -8.79 25.39
C ALA A 256 17.80 -9.03 26.22
N GLN A 257 16.82 -8.11 26.20
CA GLN A 257 15.58 -8.27 26.97
C GLN A 257 14.61 -9.26 26.32
N VAL A 258 14.71 -9.48 25.00
CA VAL A 258 13.94 -10.51 24.30
C VAL A 258 14.46 -11.90 24.68
N ASP A 259 15.77 -12.07 24.76
CA ASP A 259 16.40 -13.32 25.20
C ASP A 259 16.08 -13.63 26.68
N ASP A 260 16.06 -12.61 27.54
CA ASP A 260 15.65 -12.76 28.95
C ASP A 260 14.17 -13.15 29.10
N LEU A 261 13.29 -12.64 28.23
CA LEU A 261 11.87 -12.98 28.22
C LEU A 261 11.67 -14.45 27.79
N LEU A 262 12.43 -14.91 26.80
CA LEU A 262 12.41 -16.30 26.33
C LEU A 262 12.94 -17.26 27.40
N ALA A 263 14.02 -16.89 28.10
CA ALA A 263 14.56 -17.66 29.22
C ALA A 263 13.58 -17.74 30.42
N SER A 264 12.77 -16.70 30.65
CA SER A 264 11.77 -16.69 31.73
C SER A 264 10.54 -17.58 31.49
N LEU A 265 10.29 -17.96 30.23
CA LEU A 265 9.18 -18.82 29.81
C LEU A 265 9.56 -20.31 29.72
N GLY A 266 10.80 -20.68 30.03
CA GLY A 266 11.22 -22.07 30.20
C GLY A 266 11.59 -22.82 28.92
N PHE A 267 12.13 -22.12 27.92
CA PHE A 267 12.95 -22.73 26.86
C PHE A 267 14.44 -22.47 27.12
#